data_AF-A0A850ERT6-F1
#
_entry.id   AF-A0A850ERT6-F1
#
_cell.length_a   1.000
_cell.length_b   1.000
_cell.length_c   1.000
_cell.angle_alpha   90.00
_cell.angle_beta   90.00
_cell.angle_gamma   90.00
#
_symmetry.space_group_name_H-M   'P 1'
#
loop_
_entity.id
_entity.type
_entity.pdbx_description
1 polymer ?
#
loop_
_entity_poly.entity_id
_entity_poly.type
_entity_poly.pdbx_seq_one_letter_code
_entity_poly.pdbx_strand_id
1 'polypeptide(L)'
;MLKNLYRRLSAVLLLILAFCATVFIGQQTVISIATIIILLIELGTSYLLLKKREKLQVVLIGAIVTEGLFLLTKEFWLLAVSILLLIVAGVWRGLFGQSVRRKVTAFMVVRKVLFSIAVLLVSALWALGIYAKPITKPVALAADVTATIDEHRLDSSAAMLKNIEVMNSFGSRTTGSEGHNKFIAWLEQQVTDIGLTVYRDQYTFDRWEEKSSSLIIDQQPIHVSSAFPYSGETDEKGVTGELVYTKRGDYEQASGKIAVVEIENFKDFPIGIVMNMRDSSPKQNKIAPSEGDLVLTTALKEAKLEQAKEMGVKAVVLVWKGVSDEKVEKQYVPFTTDYAGIPAVWVNETEGQKVISAAKEHKEGTVILEADEQKNAPTKSFYVKIEGKRKDEAIIINTHTDGINVVEENGAVGMLSMIRYLQQEQPERTMIFAFVTGHFRLPEFKGTSQATSTWMEGHRELWDGENGHMKAVAGITVEHLGSMEWKDDDTGYYGPTGRISTEYTYAGNEMMAAIWQKAVEQRDDARTVILRGHNKFEFGESQPLFEAGIPVLGFIPMPDYLLTDSENREMDKFDVNLMHSQIVSLLKAVKLVDGTETTKLGVSDGYSFYYGRTR
;
A
#
# COMPACT_ATOMS: atom_id res chain seq x y z
N MET A 1 5.32 44.32 -37.37
CA MET A 1 5.26 44.65 -35.93
C MET A 1 4.15 43.86 -35.22
N LEU A 2 2.90 43.97 -35.66
CA LEU A 2 1.73 43.29 -35.07
C LEU A 2 1.89 41.76 -34.93
N LYS A 3 2.42 41.08 -35.95
CA LYS A 3 2.70 39.62 -35.94
C LYS A 3 3.71 39.18 -34.88
N ASN A 4 4.72 40.00 -34.61
CA ASN A 4 5.74 39.69 -33.60
C ASN A 4 5.21 39.97 -32.19
N LEU A 5 4.41 41.02 -32.03
CA LEU A 5 3.72 41.32 -30.78
C LEU A 5 2.73 40.20 -30.42
N TYR A 6 1.91 39.77 -31.39
CA TYR A 6 0.99 38.64 -31.23
C TYR A 6 1.70 37.35 -30.82
N ARG A 7 2.80 36.97 -31.49
CA ARG A 7 3.57 35.76 -31.14
C ARG A 7 4.15 35.80 -29.72
N ARG A 8 4.56 36.98 -29.24
CA ARG A 8 5.06 37.15 -27.86
C ARG A 8 3.95 37.06 -26.82
N LEU A 9 2.83 37.75 -27.04
CA LEU A 9 1.68 37.70 -26.14
C LEU A 9 1.10 36.29 -26.07
N SER A 10 1.01 35.61 -27.20
CA SER A 10 0.61 34.21 -27.28
C SER A 10 1.55 33.26 -26.53
N ALA A 11 2.86 33.42 -26.67
CA ALA A 11 3.81 32.60 -25.93
C ALA A 11 3.64 32.75 -24.41
N VAL A 12 3.44 33.98 -23.94
CA VAL A 12 3.18 34.27 -22.52
C VAL A 12 1.84 33.67 -22.09
N LEU A 13 0.79 33.81 -22.89
CA LEU A 13 -0.54 33.29 -22.61
C LEU A 13 -0.54 31.75 -22.45
N LEU A 14 0.12 31.02 -23.36
CA LEU A 14 0.21 29.55 -23.28
C LEU A 14 0.94 29.08 -22.02
N LEU A 15 1.98 29.80 -21.59
CA LEU A 15 2.69 29.52 -20.35
C LEU A 15 1.86 29.86 -19.12
N ILE A 16 1.05 30.92 -19.17
CA ILE A 16 0.09 31.25 -18.09
C ILE A 16 -0.98 30.18 -17.97
N LEU A 17 -1.51 29.65 -19.08
CA LEU A 17 -2.48 28.56 -19.04
C LEU A 17 -1.89 27.28 -18.43
N ALA A 18 -0.67 26.92 -18.84
CA ALA A 18 0.05 25.81 -18.24
C ALA A 18 0.26 26.02 -16.73
N PHE A 19 0.63 27.24 -16.32
CA PHE A 19 0.78 27.61 -14.91
C PHE A 19 -0.54 27.50 -14.14
N CYS A 20 -1.64 28.05 -14.66
CA CYS A 20 -2.95 27.98 -14.02
C CYS A 20 -3.40 26.52 -13.82
N ALA A 21 -3.21 25.65 -14.82
CA ALA A 21 -3.55 24.23 -14.75
C ALA A 21 -2.70 23.46 -13.73
N THR A 22 -1.51 23.95 -13.38
CA THR A 22 -0.66 23.37 -12.32
C THR A 22 -0.94 23.90 -10.92
N VAL A 23 -1.41 25.15 -10.78
CA VAL A 23 -1.47 25.84 -9.47
C VAL A 23 -2.84 25.75 -8.79
N PHE A 24 -3.93 25.76 -9.56
CA PHE A 24 -5.29 25.85 -9.00
C PHE A 24 -5.95 24.47 -8.88
N ILE A 25 -5.44 23.66 -7.95
CA ILE A 25 -5.98 22.33 -7.62
C ILE A 25 -7.41 22.46 -7.05
N GLY A 26 -8.33 21.61 -7.50
CA GLY A 26 -9.77 21.65 -7.17
C GLY A 26 -10.62 22.49 -8.14
N GLN A 27 -9.98 23.21 -9.08
CA GLN A 27 -10.64 24.01 -10.12
C GLN A 27 -10.31 23.47 -11.52
N GLN A 28 -9.81 22.24 -11.65
CA GLN A 28 -9.29 21.69 -12.90
C GLN A 28 -10.34 21.72 -14.01
N THR A 29 -11.59 21.40 -13.71
CA THR A 29 -12.69 21.47 -14.69
C THR A 29 -12.86 22.90 -15.25
N VAL A 30 -12.84 23.92 -14.37
CA VAL A 30 -13.00 25.32 -14.77
C VAL A 30 -11.81 25.78 -15.61
N ILE A 31 -10.60 25.39 -15.21
CA ILE A 31 -9.36 25.75 -15.90
C ILE A 31 -9.29 25.07 -17.27
N SER A 32 -9.62 23.79 -17.37
CA SER A 32 -9.67 23.07 -18.65
C SER A 32 -10.66 23.71 -19.62
N ILE A 33 -11.85 24.11 -19.16
CA ILE A 33 -12.83 24.84 -19.98
C ILE A 33 -12.26 26.18 -20.45
N ALA A 34 -11.65 26.96 -19.54
CA ALA A 34 -11.04 28.25 -19.89
C ALA A 34 -9.88 28.07 -20.89
N THR A 35 -9.04 27.06 -20.69
CA THR A 35 -7.94 26.68 -21.58
C THR A 35 -8.45 26.35 -22.98
N ILE A 36 -9.48 25.51 -23.11
CA ILE A 36 -10.09 25.19 -24.41
C ILE A 36 -10.59 26.46 -25.12
N ILE A 37 -11.33 27.32 -24.42
CA ILE A 37 -11.87 28.57 -24.98
C ILE A 37 -10.73 29.46 -25.50
N ILE A 38 -9.69 29.65 -24.70
CA ILE A 38 -8.55 30.49 -25.05
C ILE A 38 -7.77 29.90 -26.22
N LEU A 39 -7.57 28.58 -26.26
CA LEU A 39 -6.90 27.90 -27.37
C LEU A 39 -7.70 27.97 -28.68
N LEU A 40 -9.02 27.93 -28.62
CA LEU A 40 -9.89 28.12 -29.79
C LEU A 40 -9.80 29.55 -30.34
N ILE A 41 -9.82 30.56 -29.45
CA ILE A 41 -9.60 31.97 -29.82
C ILE A 41 -8.20 32.14 -30.45
N GLU A 42 -7.20 31.48 -29.88
CA GLU A 42 -5.83 31.54 -30.34
C GLU A 42 -5.64 30.87 -31.72
N LEU A 43 -6.29 29.74 -31.97
CA LEU A 43 -6.34 29.09 -33.28
C LEU A 43 -7.04 29.98 -34.33
N GLY A 44 -8.19 30.56 -33.98
CA GLY A 44 -8.94 31.47 -34.87
C GLY A 44 -8.14 32.74 -35.21
N THR A 45 -7.52 33.36 -34.21
CA THR A 45 -6.68 34.55 -34.38
C THR A 45 -5.44 34.25 -35.23
N SER A 46 -4.79 33.10 -35.00
CA SER A 46 -3.66 32.63 -35.82
C SER A 46 -4.07 32.43 -37.27
N TYR A 47 -5.22 31.81 -37.53
CA TYR A 47 -5.74 31.56 -38.86
C TYR A 47 -6.06 32.85 -39.62
N LEU A 48 -6.74 33.80 -38.95
CA LEU A 48 -7.15 35.08 -39.53
C LEU A 48 -5.98 36.06 -39.77
N LEU A 49 -5.06 36.21 -38.81
CA LEU A 49 -3.95 37.16 -38.91
C LEU A 49 -2.77 36.67 -39.76
N LEU A 50 -2.51 35.35 -39.78
CA LEU A 50 -1.27 34.82 -40.38
C LEU A 50 -1.48 34.17 -41.74
N LYS A 51 -2.73 33.82 -42.11
CA LYS A 51 -3.12 33.17 -43.38
C LYS A 51 -2.22 31.98 -43.81
N LYS A 52 -1.56 31.31 -42.86
CA LYS A 52 -0.73 30.12 -43.07
C LYS A 52 -0.96 29.12 -41.94
N ARG A 53 -1.03 27.83 -42.29
CA ARG A 53 -0.99 26.73 -41.31
C ARG A 53 0.42 26.64 -40.72
N GLU A 54 0.54 26.87 -39.42
CA GLU A 54 1.79 26.63 -38.68
C GLU A 54 1.75 25.23 -38.07
N LYS A 55 2.89 24.53 -38.04
CA LYS A 55 3.01 23.19 -37.40
C LYS A 55 2.53 23.20 -35.94
N LEU A 56 2.60 24.35 -35.28
CA LEU A 56 2.12 24.53 -33.92
C LEU A 56 0.60 24.38 -33.76
N GLN A 57 -0.20 24.62 -34.82
CA GLN A 57 -1.65 24.46 -34.73
C GLN A 57 -2.03 23.01 -34.36
N VAL A 58 -1.24 22.02 -34.79
CA VAL A 58 -1.44 20.61 -34.41
C VAL A 58 -1.22 20.42 -32.90
N VAL A 59 -0.22 21.09 -32.32
CA VAL A 59 0.07 21.02 -30.87
C VAL A 59 -1.06 21.65 -30.07
N LEU A 60 -1.59 22.80 -30.50
CA LEU A 60 -2.73 23.44 -29.83
C LEU A 60 -4.02 22.60 -29.94
N ILE A 61 -4.26 21.97 -31.09
CA ILE A 61 -5.39 21.04 -31.27
C ILE A 61 -5.21 19.81 -30.36
N GLY A 62 -3.99 19.26 -30.28
CA GLY A 62 -3.67 18.18 -29.36
C GLY A 62 -3.99 18.54 -27.91
N ALA A 63 -3.61 19.75 -27.46
CA ALA A 63 -3.93 20.25 -26.13
C ALA A 63 -5.45 20.32 -25.90
N ILE A 64 -6.22 20.87 -26.86
CA ILE A 64 -7.69 20.92 -26.79
C ILE A 64 -8.29 19.51 -26.66
N VAL A 65 -7.80 18.55 -27.46
CA VAL A 65 -8.30 17.17 -27.40
C VAL A 65 -8.00 16.54 -26.05
N THR A 66 -6.79 16.70 -25.52
CA THR A 66 -6.42 16.16 -24.21
C THR A 66 -7.20 16.81 -23.07
N GLU A 67 -7.46 18.12 -23.11
CA GLU A 67 -8.35 18.79 -22.14
C GLU A 67 -9.79 18.26 -22.24
N GLY A 68 -10.30 18.04 -23.46
CA GLY A 68 -11.64 17.48 -23.67
C GLY A 68 -11.76 16.05 -23.15
N LEU A 69 -10.76 15.20 -23.40
CA LEU A 69 -10.72 13.84 -22.87
C LEU A 69 -10.59 13.84 -21.33
N PHE A 70 -9.82 14.75 -20.76
CA PHE A 70 -9.76 14.93 -19.30
C PHE A 70 -11.14 15.32 -18.74
N LEU A 71 -11.86 16.24 -19.38
CA LEU A 71 -13.19 16.64 -18.92
C LEU A 71 -14.19 15.48 -18.91
N LEU A 72 -14.06 14.54 -19.86
CA LEU A 72 -14.92 13.35 -19.99
C LEU A 72 -14.56 12.23 -19.02
N THR A 73 -13.26 11.95 -18.86
CA THR A 73 -12.77 10.76 -18.14
C THR A 73 -12.35 11.05 -16.71
N LYS A 74 -12.07 12.32 -16.40
CA LYS A 74 -11.43 12.79 -15.16
C LYS A 74 -10.04 12.17 -14.90
N GLU A 75 -9.42 11.60 -15.92
CA GLU A 75 -8.09 11.01 -15.86
C GLU A 75 -7.00 12.08 -15.88
N PHE A 76 -6.31 12.27 -14.75
CA PHE A 76 -5.36 13.37 -14.56
C PHE A 76 -4.13 13.32 -15.48
N TRP A 77 -3.74 12.16 -15.99
CA TRP A 77 -2.61 12.07 -16.92
C TRP A 77 -2.89 12.83 -18.23
N LEU A 78 -4.15 12.92 -18.67
CA LEU A 78 -4.54 13.70 -19.85
C LEU A 78 -4.34 15.20 -19.63
N LEU A 79 -4.61 15.69 -18.42
CA LEU A 79 -4.32 17.07 -18.03
C LEU A 79 -2.81 17.33 -18.02
N ALA A 80 -2.01 16.37 -17.53
CA ALA A 80 -0.55 16.47 -17.56
C ALA A 80 -0.01 16.53 -19.01
N VAL A 81 -0.58 15.74 -19.93
CA VAL A 81 -0.24 15.82 -21.36
C VAL A 81 -0.60 17.20 -21.94
N SER A 82 -1.78 17.74 -21.62
CA SER A 82 -2.17 19.09 -22.05
C SER A 82 -1.17 20.15 -21.58
N ILE A 83 -0.81 20.13 -20.29
CA ILE A 83 0.18 21.05 -19.70
C ILE A 83 1.51 20.97 -20.45
N LEU A 84 1.99 19.76 -20.75
CA LEU A 84 3.22 19.57 -21.52
C LEU A 84 3.12 20.18 -22.92
N LEU A 85 2.01 19.95 -23.62
CA LEU A 85 1.75 20.52 -24.95
C LEU A 85 1.70 22.05 -24.92
N LEU A 86 1.11 22.66 -23.89
CA LEU A 86 1.07 24.11 -23.69
C LEU A 86 2.47 24.69 -23.45
N ILE A 87 3.29 24.05 -22.63
CA ILE A 87 4.67 24.48 -22.39
C ILE A 87 5.49 24.39 -23.69
N VAL A 88 5.41 23.25 -24.39
CA VAL A 88 6.08 23.05 -25.70
C VAL A 88 5.65 24.15 -26.68
N ALA A 89 4.35 24.44 -26.76
CA ALA A 89 3.84 25.47 -27.66
C ALA A 89 4.28 26.89 -27.28
N GLY A 90 4.26 27.24 -25.99
CA GLY A 90 4.71 28.53 -25.47
C GLY A 90 6.20 28.76 -25.73
N VAL A 91 7.04 27.77 -25.40
CA VAL A 91 8.49 27.81 -25.64
C VAL A 91 8.80 27.90 -27.14
N TRP A 92 8.14 27.09 -27.97
CA TRP A 92 8.34 27.12 -29.42
C TRP A 92 8.05 28.49 -30.03
N ARG A 93 6.92 29.12 -29.66
CA ARG A 93 6.58 30.48 -30.13
C ARG A 93 7.55 31.54 -29.64
N GLY A 94 8.00 31.45 -28.39
CA GLY A 94 8.95 32.38 -27.80
C GLY A 94 10.32 32.37 -28.50
N LEU A 95 10.79 31.20 -28.91
CA LEU A 95 12.13 30.99 -29.47
C LEU A 95 12.18 31.07 -30.99
N PHE A 96 11.31 30.32 -31.68
CA PHE A 96 11.39 30.07 -33.12
C PHE A 96 10.39 30.93 -33.92
N GLY A 97 9.51 31.66 -33.25
CA GLY A 97 8.55 32.58 -33.86
C GLY A 97 9.15 33.88 -34.42
N GLN A 98 10.47 34.05 -34.48
CA GLN A 98 11.11 35.28 -34.98
C GLN A 98 11.73 35.06 -36.35
N SER A 99 11.37 35.90 -37.34
CA SER A 99 12.19 36.07 -38.54
C SER A 99 13.42 36.90 -38.15
N VAL A 100 14.53 36.24 -37.84
CA VAL A 100 15.78 36.92 -37.45
C VAL A 100 16.44 37.49 -38.71
N ARG A 101 16.47 38.83 -38.83
CA ARG A 101 17.46 39.49 -39.70
C ARG A 101 18.77 39.64 -38.91
N ARG A 102 19.84 39.10 -39.51
CA ARG A 102 21.30 39.22 -39.21
C ARG A 102 21.93 38.28 -38.17
N LYS A 103 23.12 37.81 -38.58
CA LYS A 103 24.10 36.88 -37.97
C LYS A 103 23.96 36.75 -36.45
N VAL A 104 23.37 35.64 -36.01
CA VAL A 104 23.42 35.17 -34.63
C VAL A 104 24.49 34.08 -34.58
N THR A 105 25.54 34.28 -33.78
CA THR A 105 26.59 33.29 -33.52
C THR A 105 25.98 32.04 -32.88
N ALA A 106 26.46 30.84 -33.25
CA ALA A 106 25.96 29.55 -32.76
C ALA A 106 25.81 29.50 -31.22
N PHE A 107 26.68 30.21 -30.51
CA PHE A 107 26.63 30.41 -29.05
C PHE A 107 25.29 30.94 -28.51
N MET A 108 24.66 31.90 -29.19
CA MET A 108 23.36 32.45 -28.76
C MET A 108 22.19 31.47 -28.97
N VAL A 109 22.29 30.59 -29.97
CA VAL A 109 21.30 29.53 -30.19
C VAL A 109 21.44 28.45 -29.13
N VAL A 110 22.68 28.00 -28.87
CA VAL A 110 22.99 27.02 -27.81
C VAL A 110 22.55 27.54 -26.44
N ARG A 111 22.84 28.81 -26.10
CA ARG A 111 22.41 29.42 -24.84
C ARG A 111 20.89 29.46 -24.68
N LYS A 112 20.15 29.75 -25.75
CA LYS A 112 18.67 29.77 -25.74
C LYS A 112 18.09 28.36 -25.58
N VAL A 113 18.68 27.36 -26.23
CA VAL A 113 18.26 25.96 -26.09
C VAL A 113 18.53 25.45 -24.66
N LEU A 114 19.73 25.68 -24.13
CA LEU A 114 20.08 25.30 -22.75
C LEU A 114 19.18 25.99 -21.71
N PHE A 115 18.90 27.29 -21.89
CA PHE A 115 17.98 28.00 -21.00
C PHE A 115 16.55 27.44 -21.08
N SER A 116 16.11 26.96 -22.24
CA SER A 116 14.77 26.40 -22.44
C SER A 116 14.64 25.00 -21.87
N ILE A 117 15.69 24.18 -21.97
CA ILE A 117 15.80 22.89 -21.29
C ILE A 117 15.80 23.11 -19.78
N ALA A 118 16.53 24.11 -19.28
CA ALA A 118 16.54 24.47 -17.87
C ALA A 118 15.16 24.95 -17.38
N VAL A 119 14.45 25.78 -18.15
CA VAL A 119 13.08 26.22 -17.79
C VAL A 119 12.10 25.06 -17.85
N LEU A 120 12.17 24.18 -18.86
CA LEU A 120 11.35 22.96 -18.93
C LEU A 120 11.61 22.03 -17.76
N LEU A 121 12.88 21.81 -17.40
CA LEU A 121 13.27 21.02 -16.23
C LEU A 121 12.79 21.65 -14.94
N VAL A 122 12.97 22.97 -14.76
CA VAL A 122 12.49 23.68 -13.57
C VAL A 122 10.97 23.64 -13.51
N SER A 123 10.24 23.92 -14.59
CA SER A 123 8.77 23.83 -14.61
C SER A 123 8.25 22.41 -14.40
N ALA A 124 8.93 21.39 -14.92
CA ALA A 124 8.59 20.00 -14.66
C ALA A 124 8.85 19.62 -13.19
N LEU A 125 10.02 19.99 -12.65
CA LEU A 125 10.37 19.78 -11.24
C LEU A 125 9.45 20.58 -10.29
N TRP A 126 8.98 21.76 -10.71
CA TRP A 126 8.08 22.60 -9.93
C TRP A 126 6.63 22.10 -10.02
N ALA A 127 6.17 21.63 -11.18
CA ALA A 127 4.90 20.94 -11.33
C ALA A 127 4.88 19.62 -10.55
N LEU A 128 5.98 18.86 -10.56
CA LEU A 128 6.19 17.68 -9.71
C LEU A 128 6.11 18.05 -8.22
N GLY A 129 6.74 19.17 -7.81
CA GLY A 129 6.71 19.65 -6.43
C GLY A 129 5.34 20.14 -5.94
N ILE A 130 4.51 20.67 -6.85
CA ILE A 130 3.12 21.10 -6.54
C ILE A 130 2.16 19.90 -6.54
N TYR A 131 2.27 18.98 -7.50
CA TYR A 131 1.43 17.78 -7.52
C TYR A 131 1.75 16.79 -6.39
N ALA A 132 3.00 16.77 -5.89
CA ALA A 132 3.38 16.05 -4.67
C ALA A 132 2.73 16.62 -3.40
N LYS A 133 2.21 17.86 -3.45
CA LYS A 133 1.54 18.55 -2.34
C LYS A 133 0.16 19.03 -2.76
N PRO A 134 -0.89 18.18 -2.74
CA PRO A 134 -2.24 18.72 -2.70
C PRO A 134 -2.29 19.61 -1.45
N ILE A 135 -2.50 20.91 -1.64
CA ILE A 135 -2.80 21.84 -0.55
C ILE A 135 -4.24 21.53 -0.12
N THR A 136 -4.46 20.35 0.46
CA THR A 136 -5.63 20.11 1.28
C THR A 136 -5.44 20.98 2.52
N LYS A 137 -6.43 21.83 2.82
CA LYS A 137 -6.33 22.71 3.98
C LYS A 137 -6.36 21.82 5.23
N PRO A 138 -5.36 21.92 6.12
CA PRO A 138 -5.40 21.20 7.38
C PRO A 138 -6.71 21.47 8.09
N VAL A 139 -7.34 20.41 8.59
CA VAL A 139 -8.48 20.52 9.48
C VAL A 139 -7.96 20.43 10.90
N ALA A 140 -8.41 21.33 11.77
CA ALA A 140 -8.21 21.22 13.20
C ALA A 140 -9.58 21.03 13.85
N LEU A 141 -9.72 19.97 14.65
CA LEU A 141 -10.90 19.82 15.50
C LEU A 141 -10.88 20.88 16.59
N ALA A 142 -12.06 21.33 17.00
CA ALA A 142 -12.18 22.30 18.08
C ALA A 142 -11.64 21.71 19.40
N ALA A 143 -11.04 22.55 20.24
CA ALA A 143 -10.33 22.09 21.44
C ALA A 143 -11.24 21.40 22.47
N ASP A 144 -12.53 21.75 22.46
CA ASP A 144 -13.60 21.19 23.30
C ASP A 144 -14.12 19.83 22.81
N VAL A 145 -13.86 19.45 21.56
CA VAL A 145 -14.16 18.11 21.06
C VAL A 145 -13.26 17.13 21.79
N THR A 146 -13.85 16.24 22.58
CA THR A 146 -13.13 15.23 23.34
C THR A 146 -13.81 13.88 23.17
N ALA A 147 -13.01 12.82 23.15
CA ALA A 147 -13.47 11.45 23.29
C ALA A 147 -12.74 10.83 24.47
N THR A 148 -13.49 10.53 25.53
CA THR A 148 -12.98 9.82 26.70
C THR A 148 -13.40 8.36 26.63
N ILE A 149 -12.48 7.49 27.03
CA ILE A 149 -12.69 6.06 27.18
C ILE A 149 -12.67 5.78 28.68
N ASP A 150 -13.72 5.13 29.16
CA ASP A 150 -13.75 4.58 30.50
C ASP A 150 -13.00 3.24 30.49
N GLU A 151 -11.72 3.29 30.81
CA GLU A 151 -10.85 2.12 30.75
C GLU A 151 -11.29 1.00 31.71
N HIS A 152 -12.11 1.28 32.73
CA HIS A 152 -12.68 0.24 33.59
C HIS A 152 -13.72 -0.65 32.88
N ARG A 153 -14.27 -0.17 31.75
CA ARG A 153 -15.20 -0.91 30.89
C ARG A 153 -14.51 -1.56 29.68
N LEU A 154 -13.25 -1.21 29.45
CA LEU A 154 -12.39 -1.87 28.45
C LEU A 154 -11.74 -3.10 29.10
N ASP A 155 -11.43 -4.11 28.29
CA ASP A 155 -10.65 -5.25 28.79
C ASP A 155 -9.29 -4.79 29.32
N SER A 156 -8.90 -5.27 30.49
CA SER A 156 -7.57 -4.99 31.01
C SER A 156 -6.48 -5.60 30.11
N SER A 157 -5.26 -5.06 30.17
CA SER A 157 -4.09 -5.66 29.50
C SER A 157 -3.93 -7.15 29.82
N ALA A 158 -4.24 -7.59 31.04
CA ALA A 158 -4.17 -9.00 31.42
C ALA A 158 -5.21 -9.87 30.69
N ALA A 159 -6.43 -9.35 30.49
CA ALA A 159 -7.47 -10.04 29.72
C ALA A 159 -7.12 -10.07 28.23
N MET A 160 -6.59 -8.97 27.68
CA MET A 160 -6.10 -8.91 26.30
C MET A 160 -4.95 -9.89 26.07
N LEU A 161 -3.98 -9.96 26.99
CA LEU A 161 -2.85 -10.90 26.90
C LEU A 161 -3.35 -12.34 26.88
N LYS A 162 -4.30 -12.69 27.75
CA LYS A 162 -4.89 -14.03 27.74
C LYS A 162 -5.58 -14.37 26.42
N ASN A 163 -6.26 -13.41 25.79
CA ASN A 163 -6.88 -13.61 24.49
C ASN A 163 -5.83 -13.81 23.38
N ILE A 164 -4.73 -13.07 23.44
CA ILE A 164 -3.57 -13.25 22.55
C ILE A 164 -2.94 -14.64 22.74
N GLU A 165 -2.75 -15.10 23.98
CA GLU A 165 -2.24 -16.44 24.27
C GLU A 165 -3.18 -17.53 23.72
N VAL A 166 -4.50 -17.32 23.81
CA VAL A 166 -5.49 -18.23 23.21
C VAL A 166 -5.36 -18.24 21.68
N MET A 167 -5.29 -17.07 21.03
CA MET A 167 -5.06 -16.98 19.58
C MET A 167 -3.80 -17.77 19.18
N ASN A 168 -2.69 -17.52 19.86
CA ASN A 168 -1.41 -18.19 19.60
C ASN A 168 -1.43 -19.70 19.86
N SER A 169 -2.25 -20.17 20.81
CA SER A 169 -2.41 -21.60 21.09
C SER A 169 -2.99 -22.41 19.92
N PHE A 170 -3.59 -21.74 18.92
CA PHE A 170 -4.11 -22.41 17.74
C PHE A 170 -3.03 -22.77 16.70
N GLY A 171 -1.76 -22.40 16.91
CA GLY A 171 -0.66 -22.76 16.00
C GLY A 171 -0.54 -21.83 14.79
N SER A 172 -0.16 -22.34 13.61
CA SER A 172 -0.15 -21.53 12.38
C SER A 172 -1.56 -21.14 11.98
N ARG A 173 -1.76 -19.86 11.64
CA ARG A 173 -3.05 -19.29 11.24
C ARG A 173 -3.03 -18.76 9.81
N THR A 174 -2.22 -19.37 8.93
CA THR A 174 -2.31 -19.12 7.48
C THR A 174 -3.74 -19.35 6.98
N THR A 175 -4.11 -18.69 5.88
CA THR A 175 -5.46 -18.79 5.31
C THR A 175 -5.92 -20.26 5.24
N GLY A 176 -7.15 -20.54 5.68
CA GLY A 176 -7.73 -21.89 5.70
C GLY A 176 -7.04 -22.97 6.54
N SER A 177 -5.97 -22.69 7.29
CA SER A 177 -5.34 -23.70 8.15
C SER A 177 -6.28 -24.19 9.26
N GLU A 178 -5.95 -25.31 9.91
CA GLU A 178 -6.70 -25.79 11.08
C GLU A 178 -6.68 -24.74 12.21
N GLY A 179 -5.51 -24.15 12.46
CA GLY A 179 -5.34 -23.11 13.47
C GLY A 179 -6.16 -21.86 13.17
N HIS A 180 -6.19 -21.43 11.91
CA HIS A 180 -7.00 -20.29 11.47
C HIS A 180 -8.50 -20.56 11.64
N ASN A 181 -8.98 -21.72 11.19
CA ASN A 181 -10.39 -22.08 11.35
C ASN A 181 -10.81 -22.20 12.83
N LYS A 182 -9.93 -22.69 13.70
CA LYS A 182 -10.15 -22.67 15.16
C LYS A 182 -10.19 -21.26 15.72
N PHE A 183 -9.30 -20.38 15.26
CA PHE A 183 -9.28 -18.98 15.66
C PHE A 183 -10.57 -18.27 15.27
N ILE A 184 -11.04 -18.42 14.02
CA ILE A 184 -12.31 -17.82 13.60
C ILE A 184 -13.48 -18.39 14.42
N ALA A 185 -13.52 -19.71 14.66
CA ALA A 185 -14.56 -20.31 15.49
C ALA A 185 -14.55 -19.76 16.93
N TRP A 186 -13.37 -19.52 17.49
CA TRP A 186 -13.24 -18.88 18.79
C TRP A 186 -13.74 -17.43 18.77
N LEU A 187 -13.36 -16.62 17.78
CA LEU A 187 -13.86 -15.25 17.60
C LEU A 187 -15.39 -15.20 17.50
N GLU A 188 -15.98 -16.06 16.68
CA GLU A 188 -17.44 -16.19 16.52
C GLU A 188 -18.13 -16.57 17.85
N GLN A 189 -17.51 -17.47 18.62
CA GLN A 189 -18.03 -17.83 19.94
C GLN A 189 -17.97 -16.64 20.89
N GLN A 190 -16.85 -15.89 20.93
CA GLN A 190 -16.71 -14.71 21.77
C GLN A 190 -17.78 -13.65 21.48
N VAL A 191 -18.09 -13.39 20.20
CA VAL A 191 -19.14 -12.43 19.84
C VAL A 191 -20.56 -12.97 20.07
N THR A 192 -20.75 -14.29 19.96
CA THR A 192 -22.04 -14.93 20.26
C THR A 192 -22.34 -14.89 21.76
N ASP A 193 -21.33 -15.13 22.60
CA ASP A 193 -21.45 -15.14 24.07
C ASP A 193 -21.84 -13.76 24.63
N ILE A 194 -21.47 -12.68 23.93
CA ILE A 194 -21.89 -11.31 24.26
C ILE A 194 -23.21 -10.90 23.57
N GLY A 195 -23.91 -11.85 22.96
CA GLY A 195 -25.27 -11.70 22.44
C GLY A 195 -25.38 -11.09 21.04
N LEU A 196 -24.30 -11.05 20.25
CA LEU A 196 -24.36 -10.57 18.86
C LEU A 196 -24.68 -11.69 17.88
N THR A 197 -25.38 -11.33 16.81
CA THR A 197 -25.64 -12.24 15.68
C THR A 197 -24.46 -12.24 14.72
N VAL A 198 -23.95 -13.43 14.43
CA VAL A 198 -22.85 -13.67 13.48
C VAL A 198 -23.41 -13.98 12.10
N TYR A 199 -23.01 -13.19 11.11
CA TYR A 199 -23.27 -13.41 9.69
C TYR A 199 -21.99 -13.90 9.01
N ARG A 200 -22.06 -14.92 8.15
CA ARG A 200 -20.90 -15.66 7.66
C ARG A 200 -20.87 -15.75 6.15
N ASP A 201 -19.68 -15.66 5.59
CA ASP A 201 -19.37 -15.96 4.21
C ASP A 201 -18.41 -17.14 4.18
N GLN A 202 -18.82 -18.23 3.57
CA GLN A 202 -18.01 -19.43 3.45
C GLN A 202 -17.26 -19.43 2.12
N TYR A 203 -15.98 -19.75 2.19
CA TYR A 203 -15.11 -19.85 1.02
C TYR A 203 -14.36 -21.17 1.03
N THR A 204 -13.94 -21.59 -0.16
CA THR A 204 -13.03 -22.71 -0.35
C THR A 204 -11.99 -22.35 -1.39
N PHE A 205 -10.76 -22.81 -1.21
CA PHE A 205 -9.67 -22.60 -2.16
C PHE A 205 -8.68 -23.76 -2.09
N ASP A 206 -7.78 -23.86 -3.05
CA ASP A 206 -6.69 -24.84 -3.01
C ASP A 206 -5.57 -24.31 -2.14
N ARG A 207 -5.38 -24.94 -0.98
CA ARG A 207 -4.40 -24.51 0.02
C ARG A 207 -3.09 -25.29 -0.12
N TRP A 208 -1.98 -24.59 0.08
CA TRP A 208 -0.63 -25.13 0.14
C TRP A 208 -0.02 -24.79 1.50
N GLU A 209 0.69 -25.73 2.14
CA GLU A 209 1.44 -25.50 3.37
C GLU A 209 2.76 -26.27 3.38
N GLU A 210 3.84 -25.58 3.71
CA GLU A 210 5.16 -26.18 3.87
C GLU A 210 5.18 -27.19 5.02
N LYS A 211 5.82 -28.34 4.79
CA LYS A 211 6.26 -29.26 5.85
C LYS A 211 7.73 -29.08 6.20
N SER A 212 8.56 -29.02 5.17
CA SER A 212 10.01 -28.90 5.32
C SER A 212 10.65 -28.44 4.02
N SER A 213 11.70 -27.66 4.16
CA SER A 213 12.56 -27.22 3.06
C SER A 213 14.04 -27.43 3.40
N SER A 214 14.83 -27.81 2.39
CA SER A 214 16.29 -27.89 2.52
C SER A 214 17.00 -27.75 1.17
N LEU A 215 18.27 -27.35 1.24
CA LEU A 215 19.15 -27.25 0.10
C LEU A 215 20.45 -28.00 0.42
N ILE A 216 20.91 -28.85 -0.50
CA ILE A 216 22.15 -29.61 -0.37
C ILE A 216 23.01 -29.33 -1.60
N ILE A 217 24.29 -29.00 -1.41
CA ILE A 217 25.27 -28.79 -2.48
C ILE A 217 26.51 -29.62 -2.16
N ASP A 218 26.97 -30.46 -3.09
CA ASP A 218 28.12 -31.37 -2.87
C ASP A 218 28.04 -32.17 -1.54
N GLN A 219 26.84 -32.68 -1.20
CA GLN A 219 26.54 -33.39 0.07
C GLN A 219 26.68 -32.54 1.35
N GLN A 220 26.84 -31.22 1.22
CA GLN A 220 26.82 -30.30 2.35
C GLN A 220 25.46 -29.59 2.44
N PRO A 221 24.79 -29.58 3.60
CA PRO A 221 23.57 -28.82 3.79
C PRO A 221 23.87 -27.32 3.75
N ILE A 222 23.00 -26.58 3.06
CA ILE A 222 22.96 -25.12 3.06
C ILE A 222 21.69 -24.72 3.80
N HIS A 223 21.82 -23.81 4.76
CA HIS A 223 20.67 -23.32 5.53
C HIS A 223 19.71 -22.54 4.61
N VAL A 224 18.44 -22.95 4.63
CA VAL A 224 17.33 -22.29 3.95
C VAL A 224 16.69 -21.34 4.95
N SER A 225 16.52 -20.07 4.59
CA SER A 225 15.90 -19.10 5.48
C SER A 225 14.39 -19.28 5.57
N SER A 226 13.74 -19.61 4.46
CA SER A 226 12.32 -19.99 4.41
C SER A 226 11.94 -20.62 3.07
N ALA A 227 10.83 -21.36 3.01
CA ALA A 227 10.22 -21.69 1.73
C ALA A 227 9.61 -20.44 1.07
N PHE A 228 9.49 -20.48 -0.26
CA PHE A 228 8.64 -19.55 -0.99
C PHE A 228 7.20 -20.09 -0.98
N PRO A 229 6.24 -19.43 -0.30
CA PRO A 229 4.88 -19.93 -0.19
C PRO A 229 4.21 -20.10 -1.56
N TYR A 230 3.48 -21.20 -1.75
CA TYR A 230 2.80 -21.52 -3.01
C TYR A 230 3.73 -21.61 -4.23
N SER A 231 5.04 -21.81 -4.04
CA SER A 231 5.95 -22.01 -5.18
C SER A 231 5.70 -23.34 -5.88
N GLY A 232 5.63 -24.44 -5.13
CA GLY A 232 5.52 -25.80 -5.61
C GLY A 232 6.10 -26.76 -4.57
N GLU A 233 6.28 -28.01 -4.94
CA GLU A 233 6.71 -29.05 -4.00
C GLU A 233 7.57 -30.10 -4.69
N THR A 234 8.27 -30.89 -3.87
CA THR A 234 9.04 -32.07 -4.25
C THR A 234 8.62 -33.25 -3.40
N ASP A 235 9.02 -34.46 -3.80
CA ASP A 235 9.02 -35.59 -2.87
C ASP A 235 10.21 -35.48 -1.88
N GLU A 236 10.32 -36.45 -0.97
CA GLU A 236 11.39 -36.56 0.03
C GLU A 236 12.81 -36.66 -0.57
N LYS A 237 12.94 -37.01 -1.86
CA LYS A 237 14.23 -37.10 -2.56
C LYS A 237 14.65 -35.75 -3.15
N GLY A 238 13.71 -34.81 -3.26
CA GLY A 238 13.94 -33.51 -3.84
C GLY A 238 14.19 -33.57 -5.34
N VAL A 239 14.63 -32.43 -5.88
CA VAL A 239 15.03 -32.31 -7.27
C VAL A 239 16.51 -31.95 -7.35
N THR A 240 17.27 -32.82 -8.01
CA THR A 240 18.71 -32.65 -8.22
C THR A 240 19.01 -32.09 -9.62
N GLY A 241 19.95 -31.16 -9.69
CA GLY A 241 20.46 -30.63 -10.94
C GLY A 241 21.66 -29.71 -10.75
N GLU A 242 22.31 -29.39 -11.87
CA GLU A 242 23.32 -28.34 -11.93
C GLU A 242 22.70 -27.00 -11.48
N LEU A 243 23.42 -26.25 -10.65
CA LEU A 243 23.07 -24.89 -10.25
C LEU A 243 23.56 -23.90 -11.30
N VAL A 244 22.69 -22.96 -11.70
CA VAL A 244 23.04 -21.91 -12.67
C VAL A 244 22.62 -20.54 -12.13
N TYR A 245 23.60 -19.65 -12.01
CA TYR A 245 23.34 -18.27 -11.61
C TYR A 245 22.71 -17.50 -12.75
N THR A 246 21.51 -16.95 -12.52
CA THR A 246 20.78 -16.17 -13.52
C THR A 246 20.07 -14.96 -12.90
N LYS A 247 19.45 -14.14 -13.75
CA LYS A 247 18.58 -13.03 -13.36
C LYS A 247 17.13 -13.50 -13.36
N ARG A 248 16.32 -12.89 -12.50
CA ARG A 248 14.86 -13.09 -12.49
C ARG A 248 14.28 -12.85 -13.90
N GLY A 249 13.60 -13.84 -14.45
CA GLY A 249 13.01 -13.80 -15.78
C GLY A 249 13.93 -14.07 -16.97
N ASP A 250 15.22 -14.33 -16.76
CA ASP A 250 16.18 -14.75 -17.81
C ASP A 250 16.54 -16.23 -17.60
N TYR A 251 15.55 -17.12 -17.62
CA TYR A 251 15.69 -18.52 -17.16
C TYR A 251 16.21 -19.51 -18.22
N GLU A 252 16.47 -19.07 -19.45
CA GLU A 252 16.81 -19.95 -20.57
C GLU A 252 18.03 -20.84 -20.29
N GLN A 253 19.04 -20.29 -19.60
CA GLN A 253 20.27 -21.03 -19.28
C GLN A 253 20.09 -22.09 -18.19
N ALA A 254 19.01 -21.98 -17.40
CA ALA A 254 18.65 -22.88 -16.32
C ALA A 254 17.64 -23.97 -16.73
N SER A 255 17.31 -24.10 -18.03
CA SER A 255 16.45 -25.18 -18.52
C SER A 255 17.05 -26.56 -18.17
N GLY A 256 16.25 -27.42 -17.53
CA GLY A 256 16.66 -28.74 -17.03
C GLY A 256 17.55 -28.70 -15.78
N LYS A 257 17.74 -27.53 -15.18
CA LYS A 257 18.70 -27.22 -14.10
C LYS A 257 18.02 -26.44 -12.96
N ILE A 258 18.76 -26.13 -11.90
CA ILE A 258 18.29 -25.31 -10.77
C ILE A 258 18.77 -23.87 -10.98
N ALA A 259 17.83 -22.93 -10.99
CA ALA A 259 18.16 -21.51 -11.12
C ALA A 259 18.53 -20.92 -9.77
N VAL A 260 19.60 -20.12 -9.72
CA VAL A 260 20.01 -19.34 -8.55
C VAL A 260 19.88 -17.87 -8.88
N VAL A 261 19.04 -17.15 -8.13
CA VAL A 261 18.69 -15.75 -8.42
C VAL A 261 18.93 -14.90 -7.18
N GLU A 262 19.78 -13.88 -7.31
CA GLU A 262 20.02 -12.90 -6.25
C GLU A 262 18.95 -11.79 -6.28
N ILE A 263 18.32 -11.53 -5.13
CA ILE A 263 17.30 -10.50 -4.93
C ILE A 263 17.81 -9.51 -3.89
N GLU A 264 18.19 -8.33 -4.36
CA GLU A 264 18.60 -7.22 -3.51
C GLU A 264 17.39 -6.62 -2.78
N ASN A 265 17.48 -6.46 -1.46
CA ASN A 265 16.47 -5.84 -0.63
C ASN A 265 16.32 -4.34 -0.92
N PHE A 266 15.13 -3.80 -0.71
CA PHE A 266 14.79 -2.40 -0.86
C PHE A 266 15.13 -1.51 0.36
N LYS A 267 16.27 -1.77 1.01
CA LYS A 267 16.72 -0.97 2.16
C LYS A 267 16.84 0.53 1.84
N ASP A 268 17.36 0.87 0.66
CA ASP A 268 17.53 2.26 0.19
C ASP A 268 16.46 2.68 -0.83
N PHE A 269 15.33 1.98 -0.88
CA PHE A 269 14.26 2.32 -1.80
C PHE A 269 13.74 3.74 -1.52
N PRO A 270 13.56 4.57 -2.56
CA PRO A 270 13.04 5.93 -2.39
C PRO A 270 11.57 5.87 -1.98
N ILE A 271 11.31 5.71 -0.68
CA ILE A 271 10.01 5.36 -0.10
C ILE A 271 8.89 6.35 -0.44
N GLY A 272 9.25 7.59 -0.80
CA GLY A 272 8.31 8.56 -1.35
C GLY A 272 7.62 8.09 -2.65
N ILE A 273 8.08 7.04 -3.32
CA ILE A 273 7.36 6.44 -4.46
C ILE A 273 6.10 5.67 -4.00
N VAL A 274 6.07 5.13 -2.78
CA VAL A 274 4.94 4.31 -2.30
C VAL A 274 4.22 4.91 -1.10
N MET A 275 4.87 5.82 -0.36
CA MET A 275 4.29 6.49 0.79
C MET A 275 4.30 8.00 0.64
N ASN A 276 3.22 8.64 1.11
CA ASN A 276 3.11 10.09 1.18
C ASN A 276 2.55 10.51 2.54
N MET A 277 3.39 11.15 3.34
CA MET A 277 3.04 11.62 4.67
C MET A 277 2.09 12.83 4.58
N ARG A 278 0.98 12.74 5.32
CA ARG A 278 0.09 13.88 5.60
C ARG A 278 0.63 14.70 6.76
N ASP A 279 0.90 14.02 7.87
CA ASP A 279 1.28 14.62 9.14
C ASP A 279 1.90 13.55 10.06
N SER A 280 2.30 13.91 11.27
CA SER A 280 2.81 12.99 12.28
C SER A 280 2.56 13.50 13.70
N SER A 281 2.56 12.58 14.66
CA SER A 281 2.45 12.89 16.09
C SER A 281 3.35 11.97 16.92
N PRO A 282 4.32 12.51 17.68
CA PRO A 282 4.82 13.88 17.66
C PRO A 282 5.28 14.37 16.26
N LYS A 283 5.29 15.70 16.03
CA LYS A 283 5.56 16.33 14.71
C LYS A 283 6.93 16.01 14.11
N GLN A 284 7.88 15.54 14.90
CA GLN A 284 9.21 15.15 14.45
C GLN A 284 9.25 13.72 13.86
N ASN A 285 8.20 12.93 14.05
CA ASN A 285 8.13 11.58 13.50
C ASN A 285 8.12 11.62 11.98
N LYS A 286 8.78 10.63 11.39
CA LYS A 286 9.00 10.48 9.95
C LYS A 286 8.76 9.02 9.60
N ILE A 287 8.56 8.76 8.31
CA ILE A 287 8.58 7.40 7.79
C ILE A 287 9.91 6.76 8.18
N ALA A 288 9.83 5.64 8.91
CA ALA A 288 11.02 4.93 9.34
C ALA A 288 11.68 4.25 8.14
N PRO A 289 13.03 4.24 8.10
CA PRO A 289 13.73 3.48 7.07
C PRO A 289 13.39 1.99 7.21
N SER A 290 13.39 1.30 6.06
CA SER A 290 13.26 -0.15 5.93
C SER A 290 12.00 -0.83 6.53
N GLU A 291 11.06 -0.12 7.16
CA GLU A 291 9.80 -0.76 7.61
C GLU A 291 8.98 -1.21 6.40
N GLY A 292 8.60 -2.48 6.38
CA GLY A 292 7.90 -3.13 5.26
C GLY A 292 8.78 -3.41 4.02
N ASP A 293 10.11 -3.31 4.12
CA ASP A 293 11.01 -3.49 2.98
C ASP A 293 11.00 -4.90 2.38
N LEU A 294 10.89 -5.95 3.18
CA LEU A 294 10.82 -7.34 2.70
C LEU A 294 9.55 -7.60 1.89
N VAL A 295 8.41 -7.13 2.41
CA VAL A 295 7.11 -7.20 1.72
C VAL A 295 7.17 -6.41 0.41
N LEU A 296 7.68 -5.18 0.46
CA LEU A 296 7.83 -4.34 -0.72
C LEU A 296 8.78 -4.96 -1.76
N THR A 297 9.89 -5.56 -1.30
CA THR A 297 10.86 -6.22 -2.17
C THR A 297 10.23 -7.39 -2.89
N THR A 298 9.57 -8.30 -2.17
CA THR A 298 8.97 -9.49 -2.79
C THR A 298 7.77 -9.14 -3.68
N ALA A 299 6.99 -8.11 -3.33
CA ALA A 299 5.87 -7.64 -4.15
C ALA A 299 6.31 -6.97 -5.47
N LEU A 300 7.41 -6.21 -5.47
CA LEU A 300 7.86 -5.45 -6.66
C LEU A 300 8.97 -6.15 -7.46
N LYS A 301 9.77 -7.02 -6.83
CA LYS A 301 10.81 -7.83 -7.48
C LYS A 301 10.36 -9.28 -7.60
N GLU A 302 9.20 -9.48 -8.23
CA GLU A 302 8.65 -10.81 -8.48
C GLU A 302 9.70 -11.75 -9.08
N ALA A 303 9.75 -12.97 -8.52
CA ALA A 303 10.66 -14.03 -8.94
C ALA A 303 10.31 -14.60 -10.32
N LYS A 304 9.09 -14.39 -10.85
CA LYS A 304 8.64 -14.94 -12.15
C LYS A 304 8.76 -16.47 -12.24
N LEU A 305 8.30 -17.16 -11.20
CA LEU A 305 8.41 -18.62 -11.09
C LEU A 305 7.63 -19.36 -12.19
N GLU A 306 6.49 -18.83 -12.65
CA GLU A 306 5.75 -19.40 -13.78
C GLU A 306 6.62 -19.46 -15.05
N GLN A 307 7.35 -18.38 -15.36
CA GLN A 307 8.27 -18.34 -16.49
C GLN A 307 9.41 -19.36 -16.33
N ALA A 308 9.94 -19.53 -15.10
CA ALA A 308 10.95 -20.54 -14.82
C ALA A 308 10.42 -21.96 -15.12
N LYS A 309 9.20 -22.26 -14.67
CA LYS A 309 8.53 -23.53 -14.95
C LYS A 309 8.32 -23.77 -16.43
N GLU A 310 7.81 -22.79 -17.17
CA GLU A 310 7.60 -22.89 -18.63
C GLU A 310 8.90 -23.16 -19.39
N MET A 311 10.03 -22.63 -18.92
CA MET A 311 11.36 -22.87 -19.48
C MET A 311 11.98 -24.21 -19.05
N GLY A 312 11.27 -25.01 -18.26
CA GLY A 312 11.73 -26.32 -17.79
C GLY A 312 12.82 -26.23 -16.71
N VAL A 313 12.89 -25.11 -15.97
CA VAL A 313 13.70 -25.03 -14.75
C VAL A 313 13.16 -26.03 -13.73
N LYS A 314 14.06 -26.69 -13.00
CA LYS A 314 13.73 -27.74 -12.04
C LYS A 314 13.33 -27.20 -10.66
N ALA A 315 14.03 -26.18 -10.19
CA ALA A 315 13.81 -25.50 -8.92
C ALA A 315 14.44 -24.10 -8.97
N VAL A 316 14.03 -23.21 -8.08
CA VAL A 316 14.60 -21.86 -7.96
C VAL A 316 15.09 -21.59 -6.54
N VAL A 317 16.36 -21.26 -6.39
CA VAL A 317 16.94 -20.79 -5.13
C VAL A 317 17.08 -19.27 -5.19
N LEU A 318 16.37 -18.57 -4.32
CA LEU A 318 16.37 -17.12 -4.23
C LEU A 318 17.29 -16.69 -3.08
N VAL A 319 18.27 -15.84 -3.39
CA VAL A 319 19.27 -15.37 -2.43
C VAL A 319 18.98 -13.94 -2.03
N TRP A 320 18.75 -13.69 -0.75
CA TRP A 320 18.64 -12.34 -0.20
C TRP A 320 19.98 -11.60 -0.27
N LYS A 321 19.93 -10.29 -0.49
CA LYS A 321 21.10 -9.41 -0.46
C LYS A 321 20.77 -8.06 0.14
N GLY A 322 21.67 -7.50 0.95
CA GLY A 322 21.51 -6.18 1.57
C GLY A 322 20.57 -6.21 2.78
N VAL A 323 20.52 -7.35 3.47
CA VAL A 323 19.69 -7.57 4.67
C VAL A 323 20.39 -8.60 5.56
N SER A 324 20.27 -8.45 6.89
CA SER A 324 20.88 -9.40 7.82
C SER A 324 20.24 -10.78 7.72
N ASP A 325 21.04 -11.82 8.02
CA ASP A 325 20.57 -13.20 7.98
C ASP A 325 19.43 -13.45 8.98
N GLU A 326 19.51 -12.84 10.17
CA GLU A 326 18.51 -12.98 11.23
C GLU A 326 17.16 -12.34 10.84
N LYS A 327 17.17 -11.22 10.09
CA LYS A 327 15.94 -10.54 9.67
C LYS A 327 15.14 -11.35 8.64
N VAL A 328 15.79 -12.14 7.78
CA VAL A 328 15.11 -12.91 6.72
C VAL A 328 14.71 -14.33 7.12
N GLU A 329 15.07 -14.73 8.33
CA GLU A 329 14.79 -16.07 8.86
C GLU A 329 13.28 -16.28 9.04
N LYS A 330 12.79 -17.42 8.55
CA LYS A 330 11.40 -17.89 8.66
C LYS A 330 10.33 -16.90 8.16
N GLN A 331 10.69 -16.06 7.19
CA GLN A 331 9.76 -15.11 6.58
C GLN A 331 8.77 -15.83 5.66
N TYR A 332 7.47 -15.60 5.86
CA TYR A 332 6.39 -16.05 4.98
C TYR A 332 6.20 -15.05 3.82
N VAL A 333 7.09 -15.08 2.84
CA VAL A 333 7.04 -14.16 1.68
C VAL A 333 7.38 -14.83 0.35
N PRO A 334 6.70 -14.44 -0.74
CA PRO A 334 5.51 -13.57 -0.81
C PRO A 334 4.21 -14.34 -0.51
N PHE A 335 3.15 -13.60 -0.13
CA PHE A 335 1.78 -14.10 -0.03
C PHE A 335 0.85 -13.53 -1.14
N THR A 336 1.42 -12.76 -2.05
CA THR A 336 0.73 -12.01 -3.11
C THR A 336 0.77 -12.68 -4.48
N THR A 337 1.43 -13.84 -4.61
CA THR A 337 1.65 -14.55 -5.88
C THR A 337 0.82 -15.82 -5.98
N ASP A 338 0.43 -16.18 -7.20
CA ASP A 338 -0.27 -17.43 -7.47
C ASP A 338 0.60 -18.67 -7.29
N TYR A 339 -0.05 -19.84 -7.25
CA TYR A 339 0.65 -21.11 -7.20
C TYR A 339 1.46 -21.33 -8.49
N ALA A 340 2.79 -21.34 -8.39
CA ALA A 340 3.65 -21.44 -9.57
C ALA A 340 3.83 -22.90 -10.04
N GLY A 341 3.78 -23.86 -9.12
CA GLY A 341 4.06 -25.28 -9.31
C GLY A 341 5.48 -25.59 -9.79
N ILE A 342 6.47 -24.90 -9.23
CA ILE A 342 7.91 -25.18 -9.28
C ILE A 342 8.51 -24.89 -7.90
N PRO A 343 9.25 -25.83 -7.26
CA PRO A 343 9.76 -25.62 -5.92
C PRO A 343 10.74 -24.44 -5.86
N ALA A 344 10.53 -23.54 -4.89
CA ALA A 344 11.43 -22.43 -4.64
C ALA A 344 11.67 -22.18 -3.15
N VAL A 345 12.91 -21.82 -2.81
CA VAL A 345 13.35 -21.56 -1.43
C VAL A 345 14.15 -20.26 -1.36
N TRP A 346 14.07 -19.59 -0.22
CA TRP A 346 14.90 -18.45 0.12
C TRP A 346 16.14 -18.90 0.90
N VAL A 347 17.28 -18.30 0.61
CA VAL A 347 18.50 -18.39 1.41
C VAL A 347 18.94 -16.99 1.80
N ASN A 348 19.51 -16.87 3.00
CA ASN A 348 20.07 -15.62 3.47
C ASN A 348 21.33 -15.21 2.68
N GLU A 349 21.90 -14.04 2.97
CA GLU A 349 23.00 -13.51 2.19
C GLU A 349 24.29 -14.33 2.40
N THR A 350 24.62 -14.69 3.65
CA THR A 350 25.85 -15.42 3.97
C THR A 350 25.90 -16.80 3.31
N GLU A 351 24.85 -17.60 3.48
CA GLU A 351 24.76 -18.92 2.86
C GLU A 351 24.54 -18.82 1.35
N GLY A 352 23.78 -17.81 0.91
CA GLY A 352 23.55 -17.50 -0.49
C GLY A 352 24.82 -17.24 -1.28
N GLN A 353 25.87 -16.66 -0.69
CA GLN A 353 27.17 -16.53 -1.37
C GLN A 353 27.81 -17.88 -1.70
N LYS A 354 27.60 -18.90 -0.85
CA LYS A 354 28.05 -20.28 -1.14
C LYS A 354 27.25 -20.86 -2.31
N VAL A 355 25.93 -20.66 -2.32
CA VAL A 355 25.05 -21.09 -3.42
C VAL A 355 25.43 -20.43 -4.74
N ILE A 356 25.66 -19.10 -4.75
CA ILE A 356 26.06 -18.34 -5.93
C ILE A 356 27.42 -18.81 -6.45
N SER A 357 28.39 -19.06 -5.56
CA SER A 357 29.71 -19.59 -5.95
C SER A 357 29.57 -20.98 -6.59
N ALA A 358 28.79 -21.86 -5.98
CA ALA A 358 28.49 -23.18 -6.52
C ALA A 358 27.78 -23.12 -7.89
N ALA A 359 26.87 -22.17 -8.08
CA ALA A 359 26.16 -21.95 -9.33
C ALA A 359 27.06 -21.41 -10.45
N LYS A 360 28.09 -20.61 -10.12
CA LYS A 360 29.10 -20.16 -11.09
C LYS A 360 30.06 -21.27 -11.50
N GLU A 361 30.25 -22.26 -10.62
CA GLU A 361 31.05 -23.45 -10.86
C GLU A 361 30.23 -24.60 -11.47
N HIS A 362 28.94 -24.40 -11.72
CA HIS A 362 28.03 -25.43 -12.25
C HIS A 362 28.02 -26.70 -11.40
N LYS A 363 28.03 -26.54 -10.08
CA LYS A 363 27.95 -27.66 -9.14
C LYS A 363 26.57 -28.27 -9.11
N GLU A 364 26.48 -29.50 -8.63
CA GLU A 364 25.22 -30.18 -8.42
C GLU A 364 24.61 -29.78 -7.07
N GLY A 365 23.32 -29.45 -7.09
CA GLY A 365 22.53 -29.18 -5.90
C GLY A 365 21.25 -30.01 -5.89
N THR A 366 20.69 -30.22 -4.70
CA THR A 366 19.38 -30.84 -4.49
C THR A 366 18.53 -29.90 -3.65
N VAL A 367 17.36 -29.53 -4.17
CA VAL A 367 16.33 -28.77 -3.44
C VAL A 367 15.25 -29.74 -3.00
N ILE A 368 14.92 -29.73 -1.72
CA ILE A 368 13.78 -30.46 -1.16
C ILE A 368 12.81 -29.40 -0.63
N LEU A 369 11.54 -29.49 -1.04
CA LEU A 369 10.45 -28.65 -0.54
C LEU A 369 9.19 -29.53 -0.44
N GLU A 370 8.98 -30.14 0.72
CA GLU A 370 7.78 -30.94 0.96
C GLU A 370 6.66 -30.03 1.44
N ALA A 371 5.47 -30.21 0.87
CA ALA A 371 4.29 -29.42 1.21
C ALA A 371 3.02 -30.28 1.16
N ASP A 372 2.01 -29.90 1.94
CA ASP A 372 0.66 -30.43 1.82
C ASP A 372 -0.20 -29.54 0.92
N GLU A 373 -0.84 -30.17 -0.07
CA GLU A 373 -1.95 -29.58 -0.79
C GLU A 373 -3.29 -30.07 -0.24
N GLN A 374 -4.17 -29.13 0.07
CA GLN A 374 -5.55 -29.42 0.44
C GLN A 374 -6.49 -28.77 -0.57
N LYS A 375 -7.13 -29.59 -1.40
CA LYS A 375 -8.15 -29.14 -2.34
C LYS A 375 -9.40 -28.68 -1.60
N ASN A 376 -9.97 -27.56 -2.04
CA ASN A 376 -11.18 -26.95 -1.45
C ASN A 376 -11.08 -26.78 0.08
N ALA A 377 -9.92 -26.36 0.59
CA ALA A 377 -9.73 -26.04 1.99
C ALA A 377 -10.72 -24.94 2.42
N PRO A 378 -11.48 -25.13 3.51
CA PRO A 378 -12.48 -24.17 3.92
C PRO A 378 -11.85 -23.00 4.66
N THR A 379 -12.42 -21.82 4.47
CA THR A 379 -12.19 -20.65 5.31
C THR A 379 -13.46 -19.80 5.32
N LYS A 380 -13.52 -18.78 6.18
CA LYS A 380 -14.70 -17.92 6.26
C LYS A 380 -14.36 -16.50 6.71
N SER A 381 -15.07 -15.54 6.12
CA SER A 381 -15.23 -14.22 6.72
C SER A 381 -16.50 -14.23 7.56
N PHE A 382 -16.57 -13.37 8.57
CA PHE A 382 -17.82 -13.11 9.26
C PHE A 382 -17.92 -11.65 9.67
N TYR A 383 -19.13 -11.19 9.93
CA TYR A 383 -19.34 -9.87 10.52
C TYR A 383 -20.41 -9.88 11.60
N VAL A 384 -20.35 -8.88 12.46
CA VAL A 384 -21.38 -8.57 13.46
C VAL A 384 -21.75 -7.09 13.40
N LYS A 385 -22.93 -6.76 13.93
CA LYS A 385 -23.43 -5.38 13.95
C LYS A 385 -23.74 -4.93 15.37
N ILE A 386 -23.33 -3.71 15.71
CA ILE A 386 -23.87 -2.95 16.83
C ILE A 386 -24.82 -1.91 16.23
N GLU A 387 -26.12 -2.08 16.48
CA GLU A 387 -27.16 -1.24 15.88
C GLU A 387 -27.12 0.19 16.47
N GLY A 388 -27.02 1.19 15.60
CA GLY A 388 -27.04 2.60 15.99
C GLY A 388 -28.43 3.23 15.91
N LYS A 389 -28.52 4.49 16.31
CA LYS A 389 -29.74 5.30 16.20
C LYS A 389 -30.11 5.58 14.73
N ARG A 390 -29.11 5.87 13.90
CA ARG A 390 -29.21 6.00 12.44
C ARG A 390 -28.97 4.63 11.80
N LYS A 391 -30.00 4.11 11.15
CA LYS A 391 -30.00 2.78 10.52
C LYS A 391 -29.62 2.80 9.05
N ASP A 392 -29.57 3.98 8.45
CA ASP A 392 -29.17 4.24 7.07
C ASP A 392 -27.67 4.56 6.92
N GLU A 393 -26.97 4.79 8.04
CA GLU A 393 -25.53 5.07 8.06
C GLU A 393 -24.74 4.01 8.84
N ALA A 394 -23.56 3.67 8.32
CA ALA A 394 -22.62 2.73 8.92
C ALA A 394 -21.23 3.32 9.17
N ILE A 395 -20.55 2.77 10.17
CA ILE A 395 -19.08 2.80 10.28
C ILE A 395 -18.61 1.36 10.14
N ILE A 396 -17.73 1.09 9.17
CA ILE A 396 -17.11 -0.23 9.01
C ILE A 396 -15.84 -0.25 9.85
N ILE A 397 -15.69 -1.28 10.67
CA ILE A 397 -14.49 -1.56 11.44
C ILE A 397 -13.99 -2.93 11.00
N ASN A 398 -12.80 -3.02 10.41
CA ASN A 398 -12.34 -4.25 9.79
C ASN A 398 -10.90 -4.63 10.15
N THR A 399 -10.60 -5.91 9.97
CA THR A 399 -9.27 -6.51 10.08
C THR A 399 -9.29 -7.87 9.36
N HIS A 400 -8.12 -8.45 9.12
CA HIS A 400 -8.00 -9.83 8.67
C HIS A 400 -7.84 -10.80 9.85
N THR A 401 -8.06 -12.10 9.61
CA THR A 401 -8.07 -13.15 10.64
C THR A 401 -6.99 -14.21 10.44
N ASP A 402 -6.38 -14.23 9.25
CA ASP A 402 -5.25 -15.09 8.92
C ASP A 402 -3.91 -14.37 9.07
N GLY A 403 -2.91 -15.10 9.53
CA GLY A 403 -1.55 -14.61 9.71
C GLY A 403 -0.64 -15.64 10.38
N ILE A 404 0.53 -15.21 10.83
CA ILE A 404 1.63 -16.11 11.19
C ILE A 404 2.14 -15.93 12.63
N ASN A 405 1.85 -14.80 13.28
CA ASN A 405 2.43 -14.46 14.58
C ASN A 405 1.53 -13.55 15.44
N VAL A 406 2.04 -13.15 16.61
CA VAL A 406 1.27 -12.34 17.58
C VAL A 406 0.85 -10.97 17.08
N VAL A 407 1.53 -10.38 16.11
CA VAL A 407 1.25 -9.01 15.64
C VAL A 407 0.30 -9.03 14.46
N GLU A 408 0.58 -9.88 13.46
CA GLU A 408 -0.05 -9.86 12.15
C GLU A 408 -1.59 -9.90 12.22
N GLU A 409 -2.19 -10.93 12.81
CA GLU A 409 -3.65 -11.10 12.82
C GLU A 409 -4.35 -10.66 14.13
N ASN A 410 -3.64 -9.95 15.01
CA ASN A 410 -4.17 -9.63 16.35
C ASN A 410 -5.23 -8.53 16.38
N GLY A 411 -5.43 -7.84 15.25
CA GLY A 411 -6.49 -6.87 15.07
C GLY A 411 -7.86 -7.44 15.41
N ALA A 412 -8.08 -8.73 15.12
CA ALA A 412 -9.32 -9.44 15.46
C ALA A 412 -9.54 -9.54 16.98
N VAL A 413 -8.47 -9.76 17.76
CA VAL A 413 -8.53 -9.74 19.23
C VAL A 413 -8.80 -8.31 19.73
N GLY A 414 -8.16 -7.31 19.12
CA GLY A 414 -8.43 -5.90 19.41
C GLY A 414 -9.89 -5.51 19.17
N MET A 415 -10.46 -5.94 18.04
CA MET A 415 -11.86 -5.72 17.69
C MET A 415 -12.82 -6.39 18.68
N LEU A 416 -12.53 -7.57 19.21
CA LEU A 416 -13.36 -8.17 20.28
C LEU A 416 -13.45 -7.26 21.50
N SER A 417 -12.34 -6.66 21.92
CA SER A 417 -12.30 -5.72 23.05
C SER A 417 -13.07 -4.44 22.74
N MET A 418 -12.94 -3.94 21.50
CA MET A 418 -13.71 -2.78 21.04
C MET A 418 -15.22 -3.06 21.02
N ILE A 419 -15.65 -4.24 20.55
CA ILE A 419 -17.05 -4.65 20.52
C ILE A 419 -17.62 -4.68 21.94
N ARG A 420 -16.92 -5.33 22.89
CA ARG A 420 -17.35 -5.39 24.30
C ARG A 420 -17.53 -4.00 24.91
N TYR A 421 -16.65 -3.06 24.59
CA TYR A 421 -16.76 -1.68 25.05
C TYR A 421 -17.95 -0.95 24.40
N LEU A 422 -18.07 -1.02 23.08
CA LEU A 422 -19.05 -0.25 22.30
C LEU A 422 -20.48 -0.78 22.41
N GLN A 423 -20.69 -2.06 22.71
CA GLN A 423 -22.03 -2.61 22.98
C GLN A 423 -22.70 -2.00 24.21
N GLN A 424 -21.88 -1.54 25.16
CA GLN A 424 -22.35 -0.85 26.35
C GLN A 424 -22.65 0.63 26.09
N GLU A 425 -22.33 1.13 24.89
CA GLU A 425 -22.66 2.46 24.41
C GLU A 425 -23.90 2.39 23.48
N GLN A 426 -24.58 3.52 23.29
CA GLN A 426 -25.62 3.65 22.26
C GLN A 426 -25.05 4.48 21.10
N PRO A 427 -24.45 3.84 20.07
CA PRO A 427 -23.82 4.58 18.99
C PRO A 427 -24.85 5.33 18.13
N GLU A 428 -24.43 6.43 17.54
CA GLU A 428 -25.27 7.21 16.62
C GLU A 428 -25.47 6.46 15.30
N ARG A 429 -24.45 5.76 14.80
CA ARG A 429 -24.49 4.98 13.55
C ARG A 429 -24.35 3.49 13.81
N THR A 430 -24.81 2.69 12.85
CA THR A 430 -24.59 1.25 12.93
C THR A 430 -23.11 0.95 12.75
N MET A 431 -22.52 0.16 13.64
CA MET A 431 -21.13 -0.25 13.55
C MET A 431 -21.09 -1.68 13.01
N ILE A 432 -20.38 -1.89 11.90
CA ILE A 432 -20.19 -3.20 11.28
C ILE A 432 -18.77 -3.64 11.54
N PHE A 433 -18.59 -4.73 12.30
CA PHE A 433 -17.29 -5.32 12.56
C PHE A 433 -17.08 -6.48 11.60
N ALA A 434 -16.19 -6.31 10.62
CA ALA A 434 -15.88 -7.31 9.60
C ALA A 434 -14.54 -8.01 9.90
N PHE A 435 -14.60 -9.33 10.06
CA PHE A 435 -13.46 -10.21 10.28
C PHE A 435 -13.21 -10.99 9.00
N VAL A 436 -12.19 -10.58 8.25
CA VAL A 436 -11.99 -11.01 6.87
C VAL A 436 -10.95 -12.11 6.80
N THR A 437 -11.19 -13.13 5.97
CA THR A 437 -10.17 -14.15 5.63
C THR A 437 -9.49 -13.80 4.31
N GLY A 438 -8.26 -14.26 4.15
CA GLY A 438 -7.60 -14.38 2.84
C GLY A 438 -6.51 -13.35 2.59
N HIS A 439 -6.09 -12.60 3.61
CA HIS A 439 -4.96 -11.68 3.50
C HIS A 439 -3.66 -12.41 3.11
N PHE A 440 -3.45 -13.64 3.60
CA PHE A 440 -2.28 -14.47 3.25
C PHE A 440 -2.47 -15.29 1.97
N ARG A 441 -3.60 -15.09 1.26
CA ARG A 441 -3.88 -15.70 -0.05
C ARG A 441 -4.59 -14.69 -0.97
N LEU A 442 -4.01 -13.49 -1.08
CA LEU A 442 -4.57 -12.40 -1.87
C LEU A 442 -4.95 -12.80 -3.31
N PRO A 443 -4.20 -13.62 -4.06
CA PRO A 443 -4.62 -13.95 -5.42
C PRO A 443 -6.00 -14.64 -5.53
N GLU A 444 -6.45 -15.35 -4.50
CA GLU A 444 -7.81 -15.92 -4.45
C GLU A 444 -8.83 -14.96 -3.83
N PHE A 445 -8.40 -14.09 -2.91
CA PHE A 445 -9.30 -13.34 -2.03
C PHE A 445 -9.27 -11.82 -2.20
N LYS A 446 -8.38 -11.26 -3.04
CA LYS A 446 -8.16 -9.80 -3.08
C LYS A 446 -9.22 -9.00 -3.81
N GLY A 447 -10.25 -9.62 -4.39
CA GLY A 447 -11.28 -8.91 -5.19
C GLY A 447 -10.65 -7.85 -6.11
N THR A 448 -10.81 -6.58 -5.75
CA THR A 448 -10.19 -5.43 -6.44
C THR A 448 -8.76 -5.09 -5.98
N SER A 449 -8.44 -5.22 -4.69
CA SER A 449 -7.15 -4.76 -4.13
C SER A 449 -6.64 -5.57 -2.93
N GLN A 450 -7.46 -5.73 -1.88
CA GLN A 450 -7.15 -6.51 -0.66
C GLN A 450 -8.29 -7.44 -0.27
N ALA A 451 -8.10 -8.32 0.72
CA ALA A 451 -9.09 -9.34 1.09
C ALA A 451 -10.46 -8.73 1.46
N THR A 452 -10.46 -7.56 2.10
CA THR A 452 -11.68 -6.82 2.46
C THR A 452 -12.54 -6.47 1.25
N SER A 453 -11.96 -6.31 0.06
CA SER A 453 -12.76 -5.99 -1.13
C SER A 453 -13.72 -7.13 -1.51
N THR A 454 -13.32 -8.40 -1.36
CA THR A 454 -14.21 -9.56 -1.59
C THR A 454 -15.41 -9.52 -0.65
N TRP A 455 -15.18 -9.19 0.64
CA TRP A 455 -16.26 -9.00 1.59
C TRP A 455 -17.16 -7.82 1.21
N MET A 456 -16.59 -6.68 0.81
CA MET A 456 -17.35 -5.51 0.38
C MET A 456 -18.21 -5.79 -0.87
N GLU A 457 -17.69 -6.53 -1.85
CA GLU A 457 -18.43 -6.93 -3.04
C GLU A 457 -19.64 -7.83 -2.70
N GLY A 458 -19.46 -8.73 -1.74
CA GLY A 458 -20.52 -9.60 -1.22
C GLY A 458 -21.58 -8.88 -0.38
N HIS A 459 -21.26 -7.71 0.18
CA HIS A 459 -22.08 -7.00 1.16
C HIS A 459 -22.38 -5.54 0.81
N ARG A 460 -22.64 -5.26 -0.47
CA ARG A 460 -22.99 -3.91 -0.94
C ARG A 460 -24.14 -3.27 -0.16
N GLU A 461 -25.10 -4.07 0.30
CA GLU A 461 -26.23 -3.65 1.12
C GLU A 461 -25.85 -2.98 2.45
N LEU A 462 -24.62 -3.21 2.91
CA LEU A 462 -24.10 -2.69 4.17
C LEU A 462 -23.33 -1.38 4.04
N TRP A 463 -23.02 -0.90 2.83
CA TRP A 463 -22.09 0.22 2.69
C TRP A 463 -22.26 1.17 1.50
N ASP A 464 -22.82 0.73 0.37
CA ASP A 464 -22.73 1.53 -0.86
C ASP A 464 -23.68 2.75 -0.87
N GLY A 465 -24.78 2.68 -0.12
CA GLY A 465 -25.83 3.70 -0.06
C GLY A 465 -26.71 3.76 -1.31
N GLU A 466 -26.67 2.73 -2.16
CA GLU A 466 -27.51 2.63 -3.35
C GLU A 466 -28.81 1.87 -3.04
N ASN A 467 -29.89 2.11 -3.78
CA ASN A 467 -31.12 1.29 -3.69
C ASN A 467 -31.72 1.08 -2.28
N GLY A 468 -31.53 2.03 -1.36
CA GLY A 468 -31.99 1.92 0.03
C GLY A 468 -31.07 1.11 0.95
N HIS A 469 -29.88 0.73 0.46
CA HIS A 469 -28.79 0.16 1.26
C HIS A 469 -28.26 1.17 2.28
N MET A 470 -27.58 0.64 3.29
CA MET A 470 -26.86 1.46 4.26
C MET A 470 -25.68 2.15 3.58
N LYS A 471 -25.37 3.39 3.99
CA LYS A 471 -24.18 4.11 3.54
C LYS A 471 -23.09 4.04 4.59
N ALA A 472 -21.95 3.42 4.27
CA ALA A 472 -20.76 3.55 5.09
C ALA A 472 -20.21 4.97 4.96
N VAL A 473 -20.21 5.71 6.07
CA VAL A 473 -19.73 7.10 6.13
C VAL A 473 -18.27 7.19 6.57
N ALA A 474 -17.72 6.10 7.11
CA ALA A 474 -16.32 5.97 7.48
C ALA A 474 -15.91 4.49 7.61
N GLY A 475 -14.60 4.25 7.48
CA GLY A 475 -13.93 2.97 7.73
C GLY A 475 -12.81 3.12 8.77
N ILE A 476 -12.65 2.16 9.66
CA ILE A 476 -11.54 2.09 10.63
C ILE A 476 -10.95 0.69 10.60
N THR A 477 -9.71 0.56 10.15
CA THR A 477 -9.00 -0.72 10.09
C THR A 477 -8.06 -0.86 11.28
N VAL A 478 -8.08 -2.04 11.90
CA VAL A 478 -7.37 -2.35 13.15
C VAL A 478 -6.36 -3.46 12.87
N GLU A 479 -5.09 -3.13 12.66
CA GLU A 479 -4.03 -4.11 12.34
C GLU A 479 -2.79 -3.90 13.23
N HIS A 480 -2.06 -4.99 13.47
CA HIS A 480 -0.67 -5.00 13.96
C HIS A 480 -0.45 -4.28 15.30
N LEU A 481 -1.33 -4.54 16.27
CA LEU A 481 -1.30 -3.90 17.58
C LEU A 481 -0.12 -4.41 18.44
N GLY A 482 0.37 -3.59 19.35
CA GLY A 482 1.36 -3.96 20.37
C GLY A 482 2.77 -4.26 19.83
N SER A 483 3.09 -3.92 18.59
CA SER A 483 4.40 -4.25 18.00
C SER A 483 5.54 -3.36 18.52
N MET A 484 6.61 -3.98 19.02
CA MET A 484 7.88 -3.31 19.34
C MET A 484 8.83 -3.29 18.15
N GLU A 485 9.69 -2.27 18.05
CA GLU A 485 10.58 -2.10 16.90
C GLU A 485 11.86 -2.95 17.03
N TRP A 486 12.14 -3.70 15.98
CA TRP A 486 13.39 -4.43 15.76
C TRP A 486 13.97 -4.05 14.41
N LYS A 487 15.29 -3.82 14.35
CA LYS A 487 15.98 -3.33 13.16
C LYS A 487 17.39 -3.87 13.04
N ASP A 488 17.87 -3.92 11.80
CA ASP A 488 19.30 -4.00 11.52
C ASP A 488 19.98 -2.72 11.97
N ASP A 489 21.05 -2.84 12.74
CA ASP A 489 21.96 -1.73 13.01
C ASP A 489 23.00 -1.56 11.89
N ASP A 490 23.87 -0.55 12.02
CA ASP A 490 24.91 -0.27 11.03
C ASP A 490 25.96 -1.37 10.90
N THR A 491 26.02 -2.31 11.85
CA THR A 491 26.91 -3.49 11.82
C THR A 491 26.25 -4.70 11.18
N GLY A 492 24.94 -4.64 10.89
CA GLY A 492 24.15 -5.75 10.37
C GLY A 492 23.60 -6.68 11.46
N TYR A 493 23.66 -6.27 12.74
CA TYR A 493 23.02 -7.00 13.84
C TYR A 493 21.53 -6.64 13.89
N TYR A 494 20.66 -7.64 13.91
CA TYR A 494 19.22 -7.47 13.99
C TYR A 494 18.77 -7.55 15.45
N GLY A 495 18.20 -6.48 15.99
CA GLY A 495 17.87 -6.44 17.41
C GLY A 495 16.82 -5.41 17.82
N PRO A 496 16.39 -5.45 19.09
CA PRO A 496 15.41 -4.50 19.62
C PRO A 496 16.01 -3.10 19.68
N THR A 497 15.25 -2.10 19.26
CA THR A 497 15.70 -0.70 19.32
C THR A 497 15.33 -0.01 20.64
N GLY A 498 14.46 -0.66 21.44
CA GLY A 498 13.88 -0.09 22.66
C GLY A 498 12.72 0.88 22.40
N ARG A 499 12.25 1.01 21.15
CA ARG A 499 11.09 1.83 20.78
C ARG A 499 9.92 0.96 20.36
N ILE A 500 8.72 1.54 20.39
CA ILE A 500 7.58 0.96 19.68
C ILE A 500 7.79 1.10 18.16
N SER A 501 7.21 0.19 17.37
CA SER A 501 7.19 0.33 15.90
C SER A 501 6.50 1.62 15.49
N THR A 502 6.82 2.14 14.30
CA THR A 502 6.08 3.29 13.79
C THR A 502 4.62 2.90 13.60
N GLU A 503 3.73 3.71 14.15
CA GLU A 503 2.29 3.54 13.98
C GLU A 503 1.87 4.27 12.71
N TYR A 504 1.98 3.59 11.58
CA TYR A 504 1.43 4.11 10.35
C TYR A 504 -0.08 4.12 10.44
N THR A 505 -0.68 5.24 10.02
CA THR A 505 -2.13 5.36 9.93
C THR A 505 -2.51 6.05 8.65
N TYR A 506 -3.16 5.33 7.74
CA TYR A 506 -3.71 5.91 6.52
C TYR A 506 -4.94 6.74 6.87
N ALA A 507 -4.93 8.02 6.50
CA ALA A 507 -6.09 8.89 6.61
C ALA A 507 -6.62 9.26 5.22
N GLY A 508 -7.86 8.88 4.94
CA GLY A 508 -8.49 9.08 3.63
C GLY A 508 -8.59 10.55 3.23
N ASN A 509 -8.73 11.45 4.20
CA ASN A 509 -8.78 12.91 4.02
C ASN A 509 -8.27 13.67 5.26
N GLU A 510 -8.28 15.00 5.22
CA GLU A 510 -7.81 15.85 6.33
C GLU A 510 -8.69 15.76 7.59
N MET A 511 -10.00 15.49 7.45
CA MET A 511 -10.87 15.32 8.61
C MET A 511 -10.49 14.05 9.39
N MET A 512 -10.27 12.92 8.69
CA MET A 512 -9.83 11.69 9.32
C MET A 512 -8.45 11.88 9.97
N ALA A 513 -7.52 12.58 9.30
CA ALA A 513 -6.22 12.90 9.89
C ALA A 513 -6.35 13.72 11.19
N ALA A 514 -7.24 14.71 11.22
CA ALA A 514 -7.52 15.52 12.41
C ALA A 514 -8.14 14.70 13.55
N ILE A 515 -9.07 13.79 13.23
CA ILE A 515 -9.67 12.84 14.17
C ILE A 515 -8.59 11.95 14.79
N TRP A 516 -7.70 11.40 13.98
CA TRP A 516 -6.64 10.53 14.49
C TRP A 516 -5.65 11.27 15.37
N GLN A 517 -5.22 12.48 14.97
CA GLN A 517 -4.39 13.33 15.83
C GLN A 517 -5.03 13.57 17.19
N LYS A 518 -6.34 13.83 17.21
CA LYS A 518 -7.08 14.04 18.45
C LYS A 518 -7.17 12.77 19.29
N ALA A 519 -7.32 11.62 18.64
CA ALA A 519 -7.40 10.31 19.30
C ALA A 519 -6.09 9.89 19.98
N VAL A 520 -4.94 10.35 19.47
CA VAL A 520 -3.60 10.02 20.02
C VAL A 520 -3.00 11.15 20.89
N GLU A 521 -3.65 12.31 21.01
CA GLU A 521 -3.09 13.53 21.65
C GLU A 521 -2.59 13.34 23.09
N GLN A 522 -3.15 12.37 23.83
CA GLN A 522 -2.83 12.13 25.25
C GLN A 522 -1.94 10.90 25.48
N ARG A 523 -1.30 10.39 24.42
CA ARG A 523 -0.53 9.16 24.49
C ARG A 523 0.96 9.47 24.36
N ASP A 524 1.68 9.41 25.49
CA ASP A 524 3.10 9.79 25.58
C ASP A 524 4.04 8.85 24.80
N ASP A 525 3.62 7.60 24.60
CA ASP A 525 4.33 6.57 23.84
C ASP A 525 4.07 6.66 22.32
N ALA A 526 3.21 7.57 21.85
CA ALA A 526 2.76 7.60 20.46
C ALA A 526 3.92 7.80 19.47
N ARG A 527 3.94 6.96 18.44
CA ARG A 527 4.89 7.08 17.32
C ARG A 527 4.15 7.10 15.98
N THR A 528 3.20 8.02 15.88
CA THR A 528 2.28 8.08 14.74
C THR A 528 2.88 8.78 13.53
N VAL A 529 2.72 8.16 12.36
CA VAL A 529 2.94 8.76 11.04
C VAL A 529 1.66 8.60 10.22
N ILE A 530 1.05 9.73 9.86
CA ILE A 530 -0.21 9.74 9.10
C ILE A 530 0.12 9.74 7.62
N LEU A 531 -0.36 8.72 6.91
CA LEU A 531 -0.17 8.53 5.48
C LEU A 531 -1.45 8.87 4.71
N ARG A 532 -1.32 8.99 3.39
CA ARG A 532 -2.43 8.98 2.43
C ARG A 532 -2.15 7.98 1.34
N GLY A 533 -3.21 7.44 0.72
CA GLY A 533 -3.08 6.67 -0.51
C GLY A 533 -2.18 7.40 -1.52
N HIS A 534 -1.19 6.68 -2.05
CA HIS A 534 -0.18 7.23 -2.94
C HIS A 534 0.15 6.27 -4.10
N ASN A 535 0.22 6.77 -5.33
CA ASN A 535 0.56 6.01 -6.54
C ASN A 535 -0.21 4.68 -6.69
N LYS A 536 -1.52 4.71 -6.42
CA LYS A 536 -2.42 3.53 -6.41
C LYS A 536 -2.02 2.47 -5.38
N PHE A 537 -1.43 2.91 -4.28
CA PHE A 537 -0.94 2.06 -3.22
C PHE A 537 -1.35 2.58 -1.84
N GLU A 538 -1.84 1.67 -1.01
CA GLU A 538 -2.10 1.82 0.42
C GLU A 538 -1.83 0.45 1.06
N PHE A 539 -1.06 0.40 2.15
CA PHE A 539 -0.82 -0.87 2.85
C PHE A 539 -2.03 -1.20 3.72
N GLY A 540 -2.38 -2.49 3.81
CA GLY A 540 -3.37 -3.00 4.75
C GLY A 540 -4.81 -3.05 4.26
N GLU A 541 -5.67 -3.59 5.10
CA GLU A 541 -7.07 -3.88 4.79
C GLU A 541 -7.97 -2.62 4.74
N SER A 542 -7.41 -1.42 4.92
CA SER A 542 -8.13 -0.15 4.68
C SER A 542 -8.21 0.24 3.20
N GLN A 543 -7.33 -0.30 2.35
CA GLN A 543 -7.23 0.09 0.95
C GLN A 543 -8.57 -0.06 0.18
N PRO A 544 -9.32 -1.18 0.29
CA PRO A 544 -10.60 -1.32 -0.42
C PRO A 544 -11.64 -0.26 -0.02
N LEU A 545 -11.70 0.08 1.27
CA LEU A 545 -12.61 1.10 1.80
C LEU A 545 -12.24 2.48 1.24
N PHE A 546 -10.95 2.80 1.20
CA PHE A 546 -10.44 4.04 0.59
C PHE A 546 -10.78 4.12 -0.90
N GLU A 547 -10.56 3.06 -1.66
CA GLU A 547 -10.86 2.97 -3.11
C GLU A 547 -12.35 3.10 -3.40
N ALA A 548 -13.20 2.61 -2.49
CA ALA A 548 -14.66 2.79 -2.53
C ALA A 548 -15.12 4.23 -2.20
N GLY A 549 -14.19 5.15 -1.92
CA GLY A 549 -14.47 6.55 -1.60
C GLY A 549 -14.92 6.79 -0.15
N ILE A 550 -14.90 5.75 0.70
CA ILE A 550 -15.23 5.85 2.12
C ILE A 550 -14.05 6.54 2.84
N PRO A 551 -14.25 7.58 3.66
CA PRO A 551 -13.20 8.14 4.51
C PRO A 551 -12.65 7.09 5.47
N VAL A 552 -11.34 6.84 5.47
CA VAL A 552 -10.72 5.79 6.30
C VAL A 552 -9.75 6.30 7.35
N LEU A 553 -9.62 5.51 8.42
CA LEU A 553 -8.43 5.41 9.27
C LEU A 553 -7.90 3.97 9.21
N GLY A 554 -6.80 3.74 8.48
CA GLY A 554 -6.15 2.43 8.39
C GLY A 554 -4.94 2.35 9.30
N PHE A 555 -5.07 1.78 10.50
CA PHE A 555 -3.97 1.63 11.45
C PHE A 555 -3.17 0.36 11.16
N ILE A 556 -1.90 0.50 10.76
CA ILE A 556 -1.05 -0.60 10.27
C ILE A 556 0.44 -0.39 10.57
N PRO A 557 0.91 -0.60 11.80
CA PRO A 557 2.34 -0.79 12.08
C PRO A 557 2.97 -1.86 11.17
N MET A 558 4.23 -1.71 10.74
CA MET A 558 4.88 -2.67 9.83
C MET A 558 6.28 -3.08 10.35
N PRO A 559 6.38 -3.80 11.48
CA PRO A 559 7.66 -4.27 12.00
C PRO A 559 8.38 -5.22 11.04
N ASP A 560 9.70 -5.33 11.15
CA ASP A 560 10.51 -6.16 10.23
C ASP A 560 10.24 -7.69 10.37
N TYR A 561 9.74 -8.12 11.53
CA TYR A 561 9.37 -9.51 11.83
C TYR A 561 7.89 -9.81 11.53
N LEU A 562 7.17 -8.89 10.91
CA LEU A 562 5.72 -8.96 10.73
C LEU A 562 5.26 -10.30 10.12
N LEU A 563 6.05 -10.89 9.22
CA LEU A 563 5.73 -12.14 8.53
C LEU A 563 6.62 -13.31 8.97
N THR A 564 7.25 -13.23 10.14
CA THR A 564 8.12 -14.30 10.67
C THR A 564 7.31 -15.40 11.36
N ASP A 565 7.43 -16.64 10.89
CA ASP A 565 6.82 -17.86 11.46
C ASP A 565 7.77 -18.53 12.48
N SER A 566 7.88 -17.94 13.67
CA SER A 566 8.71 -18.49 14.75
C SER A 566 7.93 -19.38 15.73
N GLU A 567 8.66 -20.19 16.47
CA GLU A 567 8.08 -21.09 17.49
C GLU A 567 7.36 -20.30 18.60
N ASN A 568 7.92 -19.17 19.03
CA ASN A 568 7.33 -18.32 20.06
C ASN A 568 6.33 -17.29 19.51
N ARG A 569 6.04 -17.32 18.19
CA ARG A 569 5.11 -16.40 17.50
C ARG A 569 5.45 -14.93 17.74
N GLU A 570 6.72 -14.60 17.88
CA GLU A 570 7.23 -13.24 18.12
C GLU A 570 6.71 -12.60 19.42
N MET A 571 6.27 -13.40 20.40
CA MET A 571 5.75 -12.91 21.69
C MET A 571 6.75 -12.06 22.48
N ASP A 572 8.06 -12.24 22.27
CA ASP A 572 9.12 -11.43 22.88
C ASP A 572 9.23 -10.02 22.28
N LYS A 573 8.54 -9.77 21.16
CA LYS A 573 8.51 -8.49 20.42
C LYS A 573 7.15 -7.78 20.55
N PHE A 574 6.26 -8.29 21.39
CA PHE A 574 4.91 -7.78 21.62
C PHE A 574 4.74 -7.16 23.02
N ASP A 575 4.10 -6.00 23.09
CA ASP A 575 3.71 -5.32 24.33
C ASP A 575 2.19 -5.16 24.41
N VAL A 576 1.57 -5.88 25.36
CA VAL A 576 0.12 -5.82 25.56
C VAL A 576 -0.38 -4.49 26.13
N ASN A 577 0.45 -3.76 26.87
CA ASN A 577 0.06 -2.42 27.35
C ASN A 577 0.03 -1.42 26.20
N LEU A 578 0.94 -1.56 25.23
CA LEU A 578 0.90 -0.81 23.98
C LEU A 578 -0.34 -1.17 23.16
N MET A 579 -0.67 -2.47 23.03
CA MET A 579 -1.93 -2.89 22.38
C MET A 579 -3.15 -2.25 23.05
N HIS A 580 -3.19 -2.24 24.39
CA HIS A 580 -4.27 -1.60 25.14
C HIS A 580 -4.35 -0.10 24.87
N SER A 581 -3.22 0.63 24.92
CA SER A 581 -3.18 2.08 24.67
C SER A 581 -3.58 2.43 23.23
N GLN A 582 -3.22 1.59 22.25
CA GLN A 582 -3.64 1.70 20.86
C GLN A 582 -5.15 1.47 20.68
N ILE A 583 -5.72 0.46 21.34
CA ILE A 583 -7.18 0.21 21.33
C ILE A 583 -7.94 1.40 21.94
N VAL A 584 -7.41 2.02 23.01
CA VAL A 584 -7.98 3.26 23.55
C VAL A 584 -8.01 4.35 22.49
N SER A 585 -6.92 4.57 21.75
CA SER A 585 -6.89 5.55 20.65
C SER A 585 -7.86 5.19 19.51
N LEU A 586 -7.96 3.92 19.12
CA LEU A 586 -8.92 3.47 18.10
C LEU A 586 -10.37 3.69 18.55
N LEU A 587 -10.70 3.39 19.81
CA LEU A 587 -12.02 3.68 20.37
C LEU A 587 -12.33 5.19 20.42
N LYS A 588 -11.33 6.03 20.76
CA LYS A 588 -11.47 7.49 20.68
C LYS A 588 -11.78 7.91 19.24
N ALA A 589 -11.06 7.37 18.26
CA ALA A 589 -11.31 7.65 16.85
C ALA A 589 -12.72 7.23 16.42
N VAL A 590 -13.18 6.02 16.80
CA VAL A 590 -14.55 5.55 16.55
C VAL A 590 -15.58 6.53 17.11
N LYS A 591 -15.46 6.95 18.38
CA LYS A 591 -16.39 7.91 19.01
C LYS A 591 -16.38 9.28 18.33
N LEU A 592 -15.21 9.77 17.92
CA LEU A 592 -15.08 11.04 17.20
C LEU A 592 -15.73 10.97 15.81
N VAL A 593 -15.52 9.87 15.08
CA VAL A 593 -16.18 9.63 13.79
C VAL A 593 -17.69 9.55 13.97
N ASP A 594 -18.17 8.77 14.94
CA ASP A 594 -19.59 8.58 15.23
C ASP A 594 -20.29 9.89 15.65
N GLY A 595 -19.59 10.76 16.37
CA GLY A 595 -20.07 12.10 16.75
C GLY A 595 -19.97 13.16 15.64
N THR A 596 -19.21 12.92 14.57
CA THR A 596 -19.01 13.91 13.50
C THR A 596 -20.11 13.81 12.45
N GLU A 597 -20.66 14.94 11.99
CA GLU A 597 -21.65 14.99 10.92
C GLU A 597 -21.12 14.38 9.62
N THR A 598 -21.95 13.61 8.91
CA THR A 598 -21.55 12.90 7.67
C THR A 598 -20.98 13.84 6.61
N THR A 599 -21.56 15.04 6.47
CA THR A 599 -21.06 16.07 5.54
C THR A 599 -19.68 16.59 5.90
N LYS A 600 -19.27 16.51 7.18
CA LYS A 600 -17.93 16.89 7.67
C LYS A 600 -16.93 15.75 7.53
N LEU A 601 -17.35 14.49 7.69
CA LEU A 601 -16.53 13.32 7.40
C LEU A 601 -16.10 13.28 5.92
N GLY A 602 -17.00 13.67 5.02
CA GLY A 602 -16.71 13.86 3.60
C GLY A 602 -16.50 12.54 2.85
N VAL A 603 -15.56 12.54 1.89
CA VAL A 603 -15.15 11.38 1.10
C VAL A 603 -13.62 11.27 1.11
N SER A 604 -13.07 10.12 0.75
CA SER A 604 -11.62 9.97 0.58
C SER A 604 -11.08 10.81 -0.59
N ASP A 605 -9.89 11.40 -0.42
CA ASP A 605 -9.28 12.35 -1.38
C ASP A 605 -8.80 11.71 -2.71
N GLY A 606 -8.90 10.38 -2.85
CA GLY A 606 -8.25 9.62 -3.92
C GLY A 606 -6.72 9.61 -3.81
N TYR A 607 -6.08 8.78 -4.63
CA TYR A 607 -4.63 8.63 -4.61
C TYR A 607 -3.90 9.93 -4.95
N SER A 608 -2.90 10.26 -4.15
CA SER A 608 -1.88 11.23 -4.54
C SER A 608 -0.88 10.59 -5.51
N PHE A 609 -0.13 11.37 -6.30
CA PHE A 609 0.80 10.83 -7.30
C PHE A 609 2.20 11.47 -7.22
N TYR A 610 3.17 10.87 -7.91
CA TYR A 610 4.58 11.26 -8.00
C TYR A 610 5.42 10.91 -6.77
N TYR A 611 6.25 11.81 -6.28
CA TYR A 611 7.08 11.56 -5.10
C TYR A 611 6.44 12.18 -3.87
N GLY A 612 5.99 11.34 -2.95
CA GLY A 612 5.37 11.68 -1.69
C GLY A 612 6.32 12.37 -0.71
N ARG A 613 5.72 13.08 0.25
CA ARG A 613 6.44 13.63 1.40
C ARG A 613 6.85 12.49 2.32
N THR A 614 8.11 12.48 2.75
CA THR A 614 8.62 11.46 3.69
C THR A 614 9.01 12.05 5.03
N ARG A 615 8.87 13.38 5.17
CA ARG A 615 9.26 14.18 6.33
C ARG A 615 8.39 15.42 6.48
#